data_AF-A0A9P5EXS8-F1
#
_entry.id   AF-A0A9P5EXS8-F1
#
_cell.length_a   1.000
_cell.length_b   1.000
_cell.length_c   1.000
_cell.angle_alpha   90.00
_cell.angle_beta   90.00
_cell.angle_gamma   90.00
#
_symmetry.space_group_name_H-M   'P 1'
#
loop_
_entity.id
_entity.type
_entity.pdbx_description
1 polymer ?
#
loop_
_entity_poly.entity_id
_entity_poly.type
_entity_poly.pdbx_seq_one_letter_code
_entity_poly.pdbx_strand_id
1 'polypeptide(L)'
;MPGDEVPVSHLCDNANTLSLNPDHQNAETETFERSGDIILEFLRTNVPEFVRLSAVRKKGWENPAGDTYFRKQREAADNADENLSAVFYNMMKGIGVELHRRLHAFTIKGPSFGQKRILDMCMAPGGFLAIALQKNPGAHALGFSLPVSQGGHERLLPTSKNVEVKFMDITMLAQDMGVKEIPSNHPDSDNFIPQQLGPQDKFHLILCDGQVLRQHEAFRAQYRERCEARRLTVTQLALGLEHLEPGGTMVVLLHKVEAWDTVLLLREFSKFSTVRLFKPLKSHAKRSSFYMIASKVQSQSAAAAAAIKVWKEVWRVATFDLKGEMKHNWREEEPSAKEVIDGFGDQLIRLGKNIWKTQAEALERATFIKG
;
A
#
# COMPACT_ATOMS: atom_id res chain seq x y z
N MET A 1 -18.00 30.91 -34.18
CA MET A 1 -18.43 31.07 -32.77
C MET A 1 -17.66 30.01 -31.99
N PRO A 2 -16.83 30.41 -31.02
CA PRO A 2 -15.85 29.53 -30.39
C PRO A 2 -16.52 28.46 -29.53
N GLY A 3 -15.94 27.27 -29.52
CA GLY A 3 -16.34 26.18 -28.62
C GLY A 3 -15.89 26.49 -27.21
N ASP A 4 -16.83 26.33 -26.27
CA ASP A 4 -16.58 26.46 -24.84
C ASP A 4 -15.63 25.34 -24.39
N GLU A 5 -14.38 25.72 -24.11
CA GLU A 5 -13.44 24.92 -23.34
C GLU A 5 -13.97 24.78 -21.91
N VAL A 6 -14.40 23.57 -21.55
CA VAL A 6 -14.65 23.21 -20.15
C VAL A 6 -13.29 23.17 -19.43
N PRO A 7 -13.12 23.89 -18.29
CA PRO A 7 -11.87 23.88 -17.55
C PRO A 7 -11.53 22.46 -17.07
N VAL A 8 -10.33 21.99 -17.41
CA VAL A 8 -9.79 20.71 -16.95
C VAL A 8 -9.38 20.83 -15.47
N SER A 9 -10.37 20.85 -14.58
CA SER A 9 -10.16 20.79 -13.11
C SER A 9 -10.78 19.56 -12.45
N HIS A 10 -11.16 18.54 -13.23
CA HIS A 10 -11.76 17.29 -12.72
C HIS A 10 -11.13 16.02 -13.31
N LEU A 11 -9.80 15.87 -13.22
CA LEU A 11 -9.13 14.59 -13.49
C LEU A 11 -7.92 14.43 -12.55
N CYS A 12 -8.21 14.24 -11.26
CA CYS A 12 -7.23 13.93 -10.22
C CYS A 12 -7.29 12.43 -9.86
N ASP A 13 -7.05 11.54 -10.81
CA ASP A 13 -6.76 10.13 -10.49
C ASP A 13 -5.30 10.00 -10.03
N ASN A 14 -5.09 10.32 -8.76
CA ASN A 14 -4.00 9.74 -7.99
C ASN A 14 -4.41 8.31 -7.59
N ALA A 15 -4.05 7.33 -8.40
CA ALA A 15 -3.97 5.95 -7.92
C ALA A 15 -3.06 5.94 -6.67
N ASN A 16 -3.67 5.69 -5.51
CA ASN A 16 -3.12 5.67 -4.14
C ASN A 16 -3.21 6.96 -3.31
N THR A 17 -4.20 7.81 -3.55
CA THR A 17 -4.99 8.28 -2.40
C THR A 17 -5.99 7.20 -2.06
N LEU A 18 -6.18 6.87 -0.78
CA LEU A 18 -7.48 6.37 -0.33
C LEU A 18 -8.46 7.54 -0.52
N SER A 19 -8.82 7.80 -1.78
CA SER A 19 -9.90 8.68 -2.17
C SER A 19 -11.07 7.74 -2.40
N LEU A 20 -11.99 7.77 -1.45
CA LEU A 20 -13.27 7.08 -1.51
C LEU A 20 -14.14 7.87 -2.50
N ASN A 21 -14.41 7.27 -3.67
CA ASN A 21 -15.37 7.61 -4.75
C ASN A 21 -16.10 8.97 -4.78
N PRO A 22 -16.37 9.50 -6.00
CA PRO A 22 -17.55 10.32 -6.21
C PRO A 22 -18.81 9.43 -6.41
N ASP A 23 -19.85 9.84 -5.69
CA ASP A 23 -21.29 9.60 -5.88
C ASP A 23 -21.90 8.26 -5.45
N HIS A 24 -22.22 8.19 -4.15
CA HIS A 24 -23.60 8.29 -3.63
C HIS A 24 -23.57 8.28 -2.08
N GLN A 25 -23.01 9.31 -1.43
CA GLN A 25 -22.97 9.48 0.04
C GLN A 25 -22.45 10.88 0.43
N ASN A 26 -23.17 11.95 0.08
CA ASN A 26 -22.65 13.33 0.26
C ASN A 26 -22.25 13.67 1.72
N ALA A 27 -22.97 13.19 2.73
CA ALA A 27 -22.67 13.53 4.13
C ALA A 27 -21.46 12.77 4.74
N GLU A 28 -21.20 11.53 4.29
CA GLU A 28 -20.13 10.70 4.85
C GLU A 28 -18.77 11.05 4.23
N THR A 29 -18.72 11.24 2.90
CA THR A 29 -17.53 11.75 2.21
C THR A 29 -17.12 13.11 2.76
N GLU A 30 -18.08 14.02 2.97
CA GLU A 30 -17.84 15.31 3.63
C GLU A 30 -17.24 15.16 5.04
N THR A 31 -17.65 14.15 5.80
CA THR A 31 -17.15 13.94 7.18
C THR A 31 -15.70 13.44 7.19
N PHE A 32 -15.31 12.60 6.22
CA PHE A 32 -13.92 12.14 6.07
C PHE A 32 -13.01 13.21 5.50
N GLU A 33 -13.48 13.95 4.50
CA GLU A 33 -12.80 15.15 4.01
C GLU A 33 -12.55 16.11 5.16
N ARG A 34 -13.56 16.33 6.02
CA ARG A 34 -13.45 17.16 7.22
C ARG A 34 -12.47 16.62 8.26
N SER A 35 -12.45 15.31 8.51
CA SER A 35 -11.46 14.70 9.42
C SER A 35 -10.04 14.80 8.88
N GLY A 36 -9.87 14.55 7.57
CA GLY A 36 -8.61 14.76 6.86
C GLY A 36 -8.15 16.21 6.95
N ASP A 37 -9.04 17.18 6.74
CA ASP A 37 -8.73 18.60 6.83
C ASP A 37 -8.29 19.01 8.23
N ILE A 38 -8.93 18.48 9.28
CA ILE A 38 -8.52 18.74 10.67
C ILE A 38 -7.11 18.19 10.93
N ILE A 39 -6.78 16.99 10.43
CA ILE A 39 -5.41 16.44 10.51
C ILE A 39 -4.42 17.31 9.75
N LEU A 40 -4.75 17.74 8.54
CA LEU A 40 -3.91 18.62 7.73
C LEU A 40 -3.63 19.93 8.47
N GLU A 41 -4.63 20.52 9.10
CA GLU A 41 -4.50 21.77 9.84
C GLU A 41 -3.67 21.60 11.12
N PHE A 42 -3.90 20.51 11.86
CA PHE A 42 -3.06 20.14 12.99
C PHE A 42 -1.59 20.02 12.58
N LEU A 43 -1.29 19.35 11.45
CA LEU A 43 0.08 19.17 10.97
C LEU A 43 0.68 20.48 10.45
N ARG A 44 -0.09 21.35 9.79
CA ARG A 44 0.40 22.68 9.36
C ARG A 44 0.77 23.56 10.55
N THR A 45 -0.03 23.50 11.62
CA THR A 45 0.22 24.27 12.85
C THR A 45 1.47 23.77 13.58
N ASN A 46 1.71 22.46 13.61
CA ASN A 46 2.68 21.86 14.52
C ASN A 46 3.95 21.31 13.85
N VAL A 47 4.00 21.19 12.52
CA VAL A 47 5.09 20.49 11.82
C VAL A 47 5.68 21.33 10.69
N PRO A 48 6.81 22.02 10.93
CA PRO A 48 7.48 22.83 9.90
C PRO A 48 7.87 22.04 8.64
N GLU A 49 8.29 20.78 8.79
CA GLU A 49 8.61 19.90 7.65
C GLU A 49 7.38 19.65 6.75
N PHE A 50 6.19 19.52 7.35
CA PHE A 50 4.96 19.30 6.60
C PHE A 50 4.49 20.58 5.90
N VAL A 51 4.61 21.74 6.56
CA VAL A 51 4.36 23.05 5.94
C VAL A 51 5.25 23.24 4.72
N ARG A 52 6.55 22.98 4.87
CA ARG A 52 7.54 23.05 3.77
C ARG A 52 7.16 22.11 2.63
N LEU A 53 6.84 20.85 2.93
CA LEU A 53 6.41 19.90 1.90
C LEU A 53 5.14 20.36 1.18
N SER A 54 4.14 20.86 1.92
CA SER A 54 2.86 21.33 1.38
C SER A 54 3.09 22.48 0.40
N ALA A 55 3.93 23.45 0.75
CA ALA A 55 4.28 24.57 -0.12
C ALA A 55 4.98 24.12 -1.41
N VAL A 56 5.96 23.22 -1.32
CA VAL A 56 6.71 22.74 -2.49
C VAL A 56 5.84 21.87 -3.40
N ARG A 57 4.97 21.04 -2.81
CA ARG A 57 4.03 20.25 -3.58
C ARG A 57 3.03 21.13 -4.33
N LYS A 58 2.49 22.18 -3.68
CA LYS A 58 1.61 23.17 -4.34
C LYS A 58 2.27 23.78 -5.57
N LYS A 59 3.53 24.24 -5.45
CA LYS A 59 4.32 24.73 -6.60
C LYS A 59 4.45 23.70 -7.72
N GLY A 60 4.60 22.42 -7.38
CA GLY A 60 4.68 21.34 -8.36
C GLY A 60 3.37 21.08 -9.09
N TRP A 61 2.25 21.12 -8.36
CA TRP A 61 0.90 20.96 -8.95
C TRP A 61 0.51 22.13 -9.85
N GLU A 62 0.96 23.33 -9.52
CA GLU A 62 0.71 24.54 -10.33
C GLU A 62 1.65 24.64 -11.55
N ASN A 63 2.57 23.68 -11.73
CA ASN A 63 3.49 23.65 -12.85
C ASN A 63 3.21 22.46 -13.81
N PRO A 64 2.74 22.71 -15.05
CA PRO A 64 2.50 21.66 -16.05
C PRO A 64 3.73 20.78 -16.39
N ALA A 65 4.95 21.28 -16.15
CA ALA A 65 6.17 20.49 -16.29
C ALA A 65 6.24 19.34 -15.28
N GLY A 66 5.65 19.50 -14.09
CA GLY A 66 5.50 18.45 -13.09
C GLY A 66 4.60 17.32 -13.59
N ASP A 67 3.45 17.66 -14.17
CA ASP A 67 2.53 16.68 -14.76
C ASP A 67 3.18 15.91 -15.90
N THR A 68 3.87 16.62 -16.78
CA THR A 68 4.64 16.01 -17.88
C THR A 68 5.71 15.06 -17.35
N TYR A 69 6.46 15.45 -16.31
CA TYR A 69 7.47 14.61 -15.69
C TYR A 69 6.87 13.30 -15.15
N PHE A 70 5.78 13.38 -14.38
CA PHE A 70 5.17 12.19 -13.79
C PHE A 70 4.43 11.33 -14.80
N ARG A 71 3.84 11.92 -15.85
CA ARG A 71 3.27 11.20 -16.99
C ARG A 71 4.31 10.35 -17.70
N LYS A 72 5.45 10.93 -18.09
CA LYS A 72 6.56 10.20 -18.72
C LYS A 72 7.06 9.05 -17.85
N GLN A 73 7.13 9.24 -16.54
CA GLN A 73 7.50 8.16 -15.63
C GLN A 73 6.46 7.02 -15.58
N ARG A 74 5.17 7.33 -15.67
CA ARG A 74 4.11 6.31 -15.73
C ARG A 74 4.18 5.56 -17.06
N GLU A 75 4.26 6.28 -18.18
CA GLU A 75 4.41 5.69 -19.53
C GLU A 75 5.61 4.73 -19.61
N ALA A 76 6.75 5.12 -19.04
CA ALA A 76 7.95 4.28 -18.99
C ALA A 76 7.78 3.06 -18.07
N ALA A 77 7.07 3.20 -16.95
CA ALA A 77 6.78 2.08 -16.04
C ALA A 77 5.78 1.09 -16.65
N ASP A 78 4.79 1.58 -17.39
CA ASP A 78 3.79 0.75 -18.02
C ASP A 78 4.39 0.03 -19.25
N ASN A 79 5.15 0.72 -20.09
CA ASN A 79 5.69 0.15 -21.34
C ASN A 79 7.15 -0.28 -21.20
N ALA A 80 7.53 -0.84 -20.05
CA ALA A 80 8.90 -1.22 -19.77
C ALA A 80 9.33 -2.42 -20.63
N ASP A 81 10.41 -2.25 -21.41
CA ASP A 81 11.09 -3.36 -22.07
C ASP A 81 11.95 -4.16 -21.06
N GLU A 82 12.62 -5.22 -21.53
CA GLU A 82 13.48 -6.07 -20.68
C GLU A 82 14.57 -5.26 -19.95
N ASN A 83 15.20 -4.30 -20.66
CA ASN A 83 16.27 -3.48 -20.12
C ASN A 83 15.74 -2.55 -19.03
N LEU A 84 14.62 -1.87 -19.27
CA LEU A 84 14.01 -0.96 -18.30
C LEU A 84 13.43 -1.72 -17.10
N SER A 85 12.89 -2.92 -17.32
CA SER A 85 12.48 -3.83 -16.25
C SER A 85 13.65 -4.22 -15.34
N ALA A 86 14.83 -4.51 -15.92
CA ALA A 86 16.05 -4.76 -15.16
C ALA A 86 16.52 -3.52 -14.37
N VAL A 87 16.35 -2.31 -14.93
CA VAL A 87 16.61 -1.05 -14.21
C VAL A 87 15.67 -0.90 -13.01
N PHE A 88 14.37 -1.13 -13.17
CA PHE A 88 13.40 -1.05 -12.06
C PHE A 88 13.67 -2.11 -10.99
N TYR A 89 13.99 -3.33 -11.38
CA TYR A 89 14.36 -4.39 -10.45
C TYR A 89 15.58 -4.00 -9.59
N ASN A 90 16.63 -3.46 -10.22
CA ASN A 90 17.82 -2.99 -9.51
C ASN A 90 17.54 -1.74 -8.66
N MET A 91 16.66 -0.85 -9.11
CA MET A 91 16.18 0.29 -8.33
C MET A 91 15.49 -0.18 -7.04
N MET A 92 14.58 -1.16 -7.13
CA MET A 92 13.87 -1.72 -5.98
C MET A 92 14.83 -2.46 -5.02
N LYS A 93 15.82 -3.21 -5.55
CA LYS A 93 16.92 -3.76 -4.74
C LYS A 93 17.68 -2.68 -3.99
N GLY A 94 17.99 -1.56 -4.65
CA GLY A 94 18.66 -0.42 -4.04
C GLY A 94 17.86 0.18 -2.87
N ILE A 95 16.54 0.32 -3.04
CA ILE A 95 15.63 0.73 -1.96
C ILE A 95 15.66 -0.30 -0.82
N GLY A 96 15.60 -1.59 -1.14
CA GLY A 96 15.65 -2.67 -0.14
C GLY A 96 16.95 -2.67 0.68
N VAL A 97 18.09 -2.42 0.04
CA VAL A 97 19.38 -2.27 0.73
C VAL A 97 19.36 -1.08 1.67
N GLU A 98 18.84 0.07 1.23
CA GLU A 98 18.75 1.27 2.06
C GLU A 98 17.82 1.05 3.27
N LEU A 99 16.65 0.48 3.04
CA LEU A 99 15.65 0.14 4.04
C LEU A 99 16.24 -0.80 5.10
N HIS A 100 16.89 -1.88 4.67
CA HIS A 100 17.50 -2.84 5.58
C HIS A 100 18.65 -2.22 6.37
N ARG A 101 19.52 -1.44 5.73
CA ARG A 101 20.65 -0.79 6.41
C ARG A 101 20.19 0.14 7.53
N ARG A 102 19.07 0.85 7.35
CA ARG A 102 18.57 1.81 8.35
C ARG A 102 17.74 1.20 9.44
N LEU A 103 16.87 0.25 9.09
CA LEU A 103 15.84 -0.24 10.00
C LEU A 103 15.96 -1.72 10.32
N HIS A 104 16.89 -2.44 9.69
CA HIS A 104 16.99 -3.90 9.76
C HIS A 104 15.67 -4.59 9.38
N ALA A 105 14.92 -3.98 8.44
CA ALA A 105 13.53 -4.36 8.12
C ALA A 105 13.38 -5.81 7.64
N PHE A 106 14.43 -6.39 7.06
CA PHE A 106 14.42 -7.77 6.59
C PHE A 106 15.06 -8.77 7.55
N THR A 107 15.47 -8.36 8.76
CA THR A 107 16.07 -9.31 9.71
C THR A 107 14.99 -10.18 10.33
N ILE A 108 15.02 -11.49 10.05
CA ILE A 108 14.18 -12.46 10.74
C ILE A 108 14.88 -12.89 12.03
N LYS A 109 14.28 -12.51 13.17
CA LYS A 109 14.70 -12.96 14.50
C LYS A 109 13.93 -14.25 14.82
N GLY A 110 14.64 -15.34 15.06
CA GLY A 110 14.06 -16.65 15.39
C GLY A 110 15.16 -17.62 15.84
N PRO A 111 14.79 -18.76 16.43
CA PRO A 111 15.77 -19.77 16.85
C PRO A 111 16.61 -20.23 15.66
N SER A 112 17.87 -20.57 15.92
CA SER A 112 18.79 -21.11 14.89
C SER A 112 18.26 -22.39 14.23
N PHE A 113 17.30 -23.06 14.89
CA PHE A 113 16.61 -24.25 14.43
C PHE A 113 15.17 -23.90 14.03
N GLY A 114 14.86 -24.08 12.75
CA GLY A 114 13.57 -23.74 12.14
C GLY A 114 13.76 -23.08 10.77
N GLN A 115 12.88 -23.37 9.83
CA GLN A 115 12.95 -22.79 8.48
C GLN A 115 12.37 -21.37 8.53
N LYS A 116 13.21 -20.36 8.30
CA LYS A 116 12.75 -18.97 8.15
C LYS A 116 11.86 -18.88 6.91
N ARG A 117 10.68 -18.27 7.05
CA ARG A 117 9.68 -18.14 5.98
C ARG A 117 9.35 -16.68 5.68
N ILE A 118 9.28 -16.35 4.39
CA ILE A 118 8.97 -15.01 3.86
C ILE A 118 7.73 -15.12 2.97
N LEU A 119 6.79 -14.18 3.10
CA LEU A 119 5.68 -14.02 2.16
C LEU A 119 5.85 -12.69 1.42
N ASP A 120 5.76 -12.71 0.10
CA ASP A 120 5.73 -11.51 -0.74
C ASP A 120 4.47 -11.53 -1.61
N MET A 121 3.49 -10.68 -1.29
CA MET A 121 2.16 -10.75 -1.90
C MET A 121 2.06 -10.06 -3.27
N CYS A 122 3.08 -9.31 -3.68
CA CYS A 122 3.17 -8.68 -4.99
C CYS A 122 4.63 -8.70 -5.44
N MET A 123 5.16 -9.92 -5.56
CA MET A 123 6.59 -10.17 -5.61
C MET A 123 7.25 -9.62 -6.87
N ALA A 124 6.69 -9.88 -8.06
CA ALA A 124 7.33 -9.52 -9.32
C ALA A 124 7.54 -7.99 -9.43
N PRO A 125 8.75 -7.53 -9.84
CA PRO A 125 9.87 -8.34 -10.38
C PRO A 125 10.76 -9.05 -9.35
N GLY A 126 10.62 -8.75 -8.05
CA GLY A 126 11.25 -9.49 -6.94
C GLY A 126 12.35 -8.75 -6.20
N GLY A 127 12.43 -7.42 -6.37
CA GLY A 127 13.55 -6.61 -5.86
C GLY A 127 13.71 -6.67 -4.35
N PHE A 128 12.62 -6.54 -3.59
CA PHE A 128 12.64 -6.66 -2.13
C PHE A 128 12.90 -8.08 -1.66
N LEU A 129 12.22 -9.07 -2.25
CA LEU A 129 12.43 -10.46 -1.90
C LEU A 129 13.89 -10.90 -2.12
N ALA A 130 14.54 -10.42 -3.19
CA ALA A 130 15.96 -10.68 -3.44
C ALA A 130 16.85 -10.22 -2.26
N ILE A 131 16.62 -9.01 -1.75
CA ILE A 131 17.37 -8.50 -0.60
C ILE A 131 16.97 -9.24 0.68
N ALA A 132 15.69 -9.55 0.88
CA ALA A 132 15.24 -10.28 2.05
C ALA A 132 15.87 -11.69 2.14
N LEU A 133 15.93 -12.42 1.02
CA LEU A 133 16.61 -13.72 0.94
C LEU A 133 18.13 -13.59 1.17
N GLN A 134 18.77 -12.56 0.61
CA GLN A 134 20.19 -12.29 0.87
C GLN A 134 20.49 -12.07 2.36
N LYS A 135 19.57 -11.41 3.09
CA LYS A 135 19.73 -11.15 4.53
C LYS A 135 19.31 -12.31 5.42
N ASN A 136 18.67 -13.34 4.87
CA ASN A 136 18.26 -14.53 5.58
C ASN A 136 18.68 -15.79 4.81
N PRO A 137 19.97 -16.17 4.82
CA PRO A 137 20.43 -17.39 4.18
C PRO A 137 19.62 -18.61 4.64
N GLY A 138 19.20 -19.44 3.68
CA GLY A 138 18.37 -20.63 3.93
C GLY A 138 16.87 -20.37 4.12
N ALA A 139 16.43 -19.11 4.14
CA ALA A 139 15.00 -18.80 4.19
C ALA A 139 14.26 -19.34 2.96
N HIS A 140 13.02 -19.74 3.18
CA HIS A 140 12.07 -20.11 2.14
C HIS A 140 11.09 -18.97 1.92
N ALA A 141 10.68 -18.78 0.68
CA ALA A 141 9.76 -17.72 0.30
C ALA A 141 8.60 -18.28 -0.52
N LEU A 142 7.42 -17.75 -0.24
CA LEU A 142 6.26 -17.83 -1.10
C LEU A 142 6.01 -16.43 -1.68
N GLY A 143 5.99 -16.33 -3.00
CA GLY A 143 5.62 -15.13 -3.72
C GLY A 143 4.27 -15.29 -4.42
N PHE A 144 3.40 -14.30 -4.30
CA PHE A 144 2.27 -14.12 -5.20
C PHE A 144 2.58 -12.98 -6.17
N SER A 145 2.12 -13.09 -7.42
CA SER A 145 2.29 -12.03 -8.41
C SER A 145 1.17 -12.09 -9.43
N LEU A 146 0.73 -10.94 -9.91
CA LEU A 146 -0.22 -10.91 -11.02
C LEU A 146 0.42 -11.56 -12.28
N PRO A 147 -0.30 -12.43 -13.02
CA PRO A 147 0.23 -12.99 -14.26
C PRO A 147 0.53 -11.90 -15.30
N VAL A 148 1.60 -12.07 -16.09
CA VAL A 148 1.92 -11.15 -17.21
C VAL A 148 0.76 -11.08 -18.21
N SER A 149 0.08 -12.20 -18.44
CA SER A 149 -1.11 -12.28 -19.29
C SER A 149 -2.31 -11.47 -18.79
N GLN A 150 -2.24 -10.93 -17.56
CA GLN A 150 -3.24 -10.05 -16.96
C GLN A 150 -2.69 -8.66 -16.66
N GLY A 151 -1.58 -8.26 -17.31
CA GLY A 151 -0.92 -6.97 -17.08
C GLY A 151 0.02 -6.93 -15.88
N GLY A 152 0.46 -8.10 -15.39
CA GLY A 152 1.50 -8.23 -14.37
C GLY A 152 2.92 -8.06 -14.90
N HIS A 153 3.87 -7.91 -13.99
CA HIS A 153 5.29 -7.80 -14.34
C HIS A 153 5.98 -9.16 -14.45
N GLU A 154 6.99 -9.24 -15.31
CA GLU A 154 7.87 -10.42 -15.37
C GLU A 154 8.67 -10.59 -14.07
N ARG A 155 8.92 -11.86 -13.72
CA ARG A 155 9.79 -12.22 -12.62
C ARG A 155 11.25 -12.07 -13.04
N LEU A 156 11.99 -11.21 -12.34
CA LEU A 156 13.45 -11.05 -12.47
C LEU A 156 14.24 -11.63 -11.28
N LEU A 157 13.55 -12.06 -10.22
CA LEU A 157 14.15 -12.83 -9.14
C LEU A 157 14.64 -14.20 -9.67
N PRO A 158 15.92 -14.56 -9.50
CA PRO A 158 16.44 -15.85 -9.97
C PRO A 158 15.66 -17.06 -9.43
N THR A 159 15.60 -18.14 -10.21
CA THR A 159 15.01 -19.41 -9.78
C THR A 159 15.83 -20.02 -8.65
N SER A 160 15.14 -20.51 -7.63
CA SER A 160 15.74 -21.15 -6.45
C SER A 160 14.75 -22.16 -5.89
N LYS A 161 15.26 -23.30 -5.41
CA LYS A 161 14.45 -24.33 -4.75
C LYS A 161 13.77 -23.84 -3.45
N ASN A 162 14.27 -22.75 -2.88
CA ASN A 162 13.70 -22.16 -1.67
C ASN A 162 12.61 -21.11 -1.97
N VAL A 163 12.27 -20.86 -3.25
CA VAL A 163 11.34 -19.82 -3.66
C VAL A 163 10.24 -20.41 -4.52
N GLU A 164 9.04 -20.48 -3.96
CA GLU A 164 7.81 -20.78 -4.68
C GLU A 164 7.18 -19.46 -5.15
N VAL A 165 6.70 -19.43 -6.40
CA VAL A 165 5.98 -18.27 -6.94
C VAL A 165 4.69 -18.76 -7.57
N LYS A 166 3.57 -18.20 -7.14
CA LYS A 166 2.25 -18.45 -7.72
C LYS A 166 1.77 -17.20 -8.45
N PHE A 167 1.45 -17.34 -9.72
CA PHE A 167 0.94 -16.24 -10.53
C PHE A 167 -0.59 -16.20 -10.48
N MET A 168 -1.14 -15.21 -9.77
CA MET A 168 -2.57 -15.03 -9.53
C MET A 168 -2.88 -13.62 -9.04
N ASP A 169 -4.14 -13.22 -9.20
CA ASP A 169 -4.69 -12.00 -8.58
C ASP A 169 -5.11 -12.29 -7.13
N ILE A 170 -4.35 -11.78 -6.16
CA ILE A 170 -4.62 -12.02 -4.75
C ILE A 170 -5.96 -11.41 -4.28
N THR A 171 -6.50 -10.42 -5.01
CA THR A 171 -7.80 -9.83 -4.65
C THR A 171 -8.98 -10.78 -4.91
N MET A 172 -8.72 -11.91 -5.58
CA MET A 172 -9.68 -12.97 -5.89
C MET A 172 -9.62 -14.15 -4.91
N LEU A 173 -8.82 -14.07 -3.85
CA LEU A 173 -8.68 -15.11 -2.82
C LEU A 173 -9.84 -15.09 -1.81
N ALA A 174 -11.06 -15.37 -2.28
CA ALA A 174 -12.26 -15.24 -1.45
C ALA A 174 -12.25 -16.13 -0.20
N GLN A 175 -11.79 -17.38 -0.33
CA GLN A 175 -11.75 -18.31 0.80
C GLN A 175 -10.72 -17.89 1.86
N ASP A 176 -9.54 -17.44 1.45
CA ASP A 176 -8.54 -16.87 2.37
C ASP A 176 -9.08 -15.60 3.06
N MET A 177 -9.89 -14.81 2.35
CA MET A 177 -10.59 -13.64 2.89
C MET A 177 -11.86 -13.99 3.69
N GLY A 178 -12.15 -15.28 3.92
CA GLY A 178 -13.22 -15.75 4.80
C GLY A 178 -14.59 -15.96 4.14
N VAL A 179 -14.68 -15.89 2.82
CA VAL A 179 -15.91 -16.11 2.05
C VAL A 179 -15.87 -17.49 1.39
N LYS A 180 -16.78 -18.37 1.82
CA LYS A 180 -16.85 -19.76 1.32
C LYS A 180 -17.79 -19.93 0.13
N GLU A 181 -18.86 -19.12 0.10
CA GLU A 181 -19.91 -19.21 -0.91
C GLU A 181 -19.95 -17.90 -1.69
N ILE A 182 -19.78 -18.02 -3.01
CA ILE A 182 -19.86 -16.89 -3.94
C ILE A 182 -21.27 -16.85 -4.52
N PRO A 183 -21.97 -15.70 -4.50
CA PRO A 183 -23.25 -15.56 -5.17
C PRO A 183 -23.14 -15.90 -6.66
N SER A 184 -24.02 -16.76 -7.17
CA SER A 184 -24.01 -17.19 -8.58
C SER A 184 -24.30 -16.06 -9.57
N ASN A 185 -24.88 -14.95 -9.10
CA ASN A 185 -25.14 -13.74 -9.88
C ASN A 185 -23.99 -12.72 -9.82
N HIS A 186 -22.89 -13.03 -9.14
CA HIS A 186 -21.72 -12.15 -9.08
C HIS A 186 -20.99 -12.15 -10.44
N PRO A 187 -20.60 -10.98 -11.00
CA PRO A 187 -19.95 -10.91 -12.31
C PRO A 187 -18.68 -11.77 -12.46
N ASP A 188 -17.96 -11.97 -11.35
CA ASP A 188 -16.76 -12.80 -11.27
C ASP A 188 -16.98 -14.14 -10.53
N SER A 189 -18.20 -14.70 -10.52
CA SER A 189 -18.52 -15.92 -9.74
C SER A 189 -17.52 -17.06 -9.98
N ASP A 190 -17.10 -17.23 -11.22
CA ASP A 190 -16.25 -18.32 -11.68
C ASP A 190 -14.75 -17.97 -11.63
N ASN A 191 -14.41 -16.72 -11.32
CA ASN A 191 -13.03 -16.20 -11.33
C ASN A 191 -12.38 -16.19 -9.93
N PHE A 192 -13.14 -16.42 -8.86
CA PHE A 192 -12.57 -16.50 -7.52
C PHE A 192 -11.68 -17.73 -7.35
N ILE A 193 -10.59 -17.55 -6.63
CA ILE A 193 -9.52 -18.54 -6.51
C ILE A 193 -9.73 -19.34 -5.21
N PRO A 194 -9.59 -20.68 -5.25
CA PRO A 194 -9.63 -21.52 -4.05
C PRO A 194 -8.54 -21.15 -3.04
N GLN A 195 -8.72 -21.54 -1.78
CA GLN A 195 -7.79 -21.23 -0.69
C GLN A 195 -6.32 -21.51 -1.07
N GLN A 196 -5.46 -20.52 -0.82
CA GLN A 196 -4.01 -20.63 -1.11
C GLN A 196 -3.13 -20.67 0.13
N LEU A 197 -3.62 -20.16 1.26
CA LEU A 197 -2.91 -20.12 2.53
C LEU A 197 -3.73 -20.87 3.59
N GLY A 198 -3.15 -21.96 4.09
CA GLY A 198 -3.75 -22.75 5.16
C GLY A 198 -3.47 -22.17 6.55
N PRO A 199 -4.18 -22.62 7.60
CA PRO A 199 -3.96 -22.15 8.97
C PRO A 199 -2.52 -22.31 9.49
N GLN A 200 -1.78 -23.29 8.94
CA GLN A 200 -0.40 -23.60 9.29
C GLN A 200 0.64 -22.83 8.45
N ASP A 201 0.20 -22.08 7.44
CA ASP A 201 1.10 -21.24 6.66
C ASP A 201 1.46 -19.99 7.46
N LYS A 202 2.58 -20.08 8.19
CA LYS A 202 3.10 -18.96 8.98
C LYS A 202 4.43 -18.45 8.45
N PHE A 203 4.58 -17.13 8.50
CA PHE A 203 5.72 -16.40 7.95
C PHE A 203 6.32 -15.47 9.00
N HIS A 204 7.61 -15.21 8.89
CA HIS A 204 8.33 -14.36 9.84
C HIS A 204 8.51 -12.93 9.32
N LEU A 205 8.51 -12.78 7.99
CA LEU A 205 8.63 -11.52 7.27
C LEU A 205 7.60 -11.50 6.15
N ILE A 206 6.87 -10.39 6.06
CA ILE A 206 5.84 -10.19 5.05
C ILE A 206 6.10 -8.88 4.31
N LEU A 207 6.06 -8.97 2.98
CA LEU A 207 6.23 -7.84 2.08
C LEU A 207 4.88 -7.53 1.41
N CYS A 208 4.40 -6.31 1.66
CA CYS A 208 3.16 -5.76 1.14
C CYS A 208 3.50 -4.50 0.30
N ASP A 209 4.08 -4.69 -0.88
CA ASP A 209 4.50 -3.61 -1.79
C ASP A 209 3.62 -3.52 -3.04
N GLY A 210 2.45 -4.16 -3.00
CA GLY A 210 1.53 -4.23 -4.13
C GLY A 210 0.81 -2.92 -4.43
N GLN A 211 0.73 -2.59 -5.71
CA GLN A 211 -0.09 -1.51 -6.25
C GLN A 211 -0.92 -2.02 -7.42
N VAL A 212 -2.08 -1.40 -7.63
CA VAL A 212 -2.89 -1.67 -8.82
C VAL A 212 -2.12 -1.23 -10.05
N LEU A 213 -1.92 -2.16 -10.97
CA LEU A 213 -1.24 -1.89 -12.24
C LEU A 213 -2.25 -1.32 -13.24
N ARG A 214 -1.82 -0.27 -13.96
CA ARG A 214 -2.63 0.35 -15.03
C ARG A 214 -2.92 -0.63 -16.15
N GLN A 215 -1.96 -1.47 -16.50
CA GLN A 215 -2.14 -2.52 -17.51
C GLN A 215 -3.15 -3.60 -17.11
N HIS A 216 -3.45 -3.74 -15.81
CA HIS A 216 -4.44 -4.69 -15.34
C HIS A 216 -5.89 -4.20 -15.55
N GLU A 217 -6.11 -2.92 -15.89
CA GLU A 217 -7.44 -2.33 -16.07
C GLU A 217 -8.32 -3.11 -17.06
N ALA A 218 -7.75 -3.51 -18.20
CA ALA A 218 -8.47 -4.26 -19.23
C ALA A 218 -8.92 -5.67 -18.79
N PHE A 219 -8.42 -6.18 -17.65
CA PHE A 219 -8.73 -7.51 -17.12
C PHE A 219 -9.64 -7.47 -15.89
N ARG A 220 -10.00 -6.27 -15.42
CA ARG A 220 -10.86 -6.10 -14.25
C ARG A 220 -12.31 -5.91 -14.66
N ALA A 221 -13.22 -6.52 -13.91
CA ALA A 221 -14.63 -6.22 -14.03
C ALA A 221 -14.91 -4.77 -13.59
N GLN A 222 -15.86 -4.10 -14.25
CA GLN A 222 -16.15 -2.68 -14.03
C GLN A 222 -16.50 -2.34 -12.57
N TYR A 223 -17.18 -3.25 -11.86
CA TYR A 223 -17.64 -3.00 -10.49
C TYR A 223 -16.50 -2.74 -9.50
N ARG A 224 -15.32 -3.35 -9.74
CA ARG A 224 -14.18 -3.29 -8.83
C ARG A 224 -13.20 -2.17 -9.15
N GLU A 225 -13.29 -1.50 -10.29
CA GLU A 225 -12.29 -0.50 -10.70
C GLU A 225 -12.10 0.60 -9.65
N ARG A 226 -13.21 1.11 -9.12
CA ARG A 226 -13.25 2.16 -8.10
C ARG A 226 -12.73 1.75 -6.73
N CYS A 227 -12.79 0.46 -6.39
CA CYS A 227 -12.43 -0.06 -5.08
C CYS A 227 -11.18 -0.95 -5.11
N GLU A 228 -10.58 -1.16 -6.27
CA GLU A 228 -9.53 -2.16 -6.46
C GLU A 228 -8.29 -1.88 -5.61
N ALA A 229 -7.87 -0.62 -5.55
CA ALA A 229 -6.74 -0.23 -4.71
C ALA A 229 -7.00 -0.53 -3.22
N ARG A 230 -8.25 -0.32 -2.78
CA ARG A 230 -8.69 -0.67 -1.43
C ARG A 230 -8.67 -2.19 -1.25
N ARG A 231 -9.29 -2.96 -2.15
CA ARG A 231 -9.31 -4.44 -2.13
C ARG A 231 -7.90 -4.99 -2.04
N LEU A 232 -6.98 -4.56 -2.90
CA LEU A 232 -5.59 -4.99 -2.90
C LEU A 232 -4.87 -4.65 -1.58
N THR A 233 -5.09 -3.45 -1.05
CA THR A 233 -4.47 -3.03 0.22
C THR A 233 -4.96 -3.90 1.37
N VAL A 234 -6.29 -4.08 1.52
CA VAL A 234 -6.84 -4.84 2.65
C VAL A 234 -6.59 -6.33 2.54
N THR A 235 -6.49 -6.90 1.33
CA THR A 235 -6.02 -8.28 1.12
C THR A 235 -4.59 -8.44 1.63
N GLN A 236 -3.67 -7.56 1.23
CA GLN A 236 -2.28 -7.61 1.70
C GLN A 236 -2.16 -7.44 3.22
N LEU A 237 -2.98 -6.58 3.83
CA LEU A 237 -2.96 -6.35 5.27
C LEU A 237 -3.56 -7.52 6.05
N ALA A 238 -4.73 -8.03 5.63
CA ALA A 238 -5.43 -9.11 6.31
C ALA A 238 -4.66 -10.42 6.25
N LEU A 239 -4.30 -10.88 5.05
CA LEU A 239 -3.56 -12.14 4.88
C LEU A 239 -2.16 -12.00 5.46
N GLY A 240 -1.54 -10.83 5.30
CA GLY A 240 -0.26 -10.54 5.93
C GLY A 240 -0.32 -10.72 7.44
N LEU A 241 -1.20 -9.99 8.14
CA LEU A 241 -1.24 -10.04 9.60
C LEU A 241 -1.69 -11.41 10.14
N GLU A 242 -2.64 -12.07 9.47
CA GLU A 242 -3.17 -13.39 9.87
C GLU A 242 -2.11 -14.51 9.78
N HIS A 243 -1.25 -14.46 8.77
CA HIS A 243 -0.22 -15.45 8.52
C HIS A 243 1.15 -15.05 9.10
N LEU A 244 1.24 -13.97 9.87
CA LEU A 244 2.47 -13.55 10.53
C LEU A 244 2.68 -14.27 11.87
N GLU A 245 3.87 -14.82 12.06
CA GLU A 245 4.33 -15.34 13.34
C GLU A 245 4.39 -14.22 14.40
N PRO A 246 4.02 -14.49 15.67
CA PRO A 246 4.24 -13.54 16.75
C PRO A 246 5.70 -13.07 16.83
N GLY A 247 5.89 -11.76 16.90
CA GLY A 247 7.20 -11.13 16.86
C GLY A 247 7.75 -10.84 15.45
N GLY A 248 7.05 -11.28 14.41
CA GLY A 248 7.41 -11.08 13.00
C GLY A 248 7.42 -9.62 12.56
N THR A 249 7.75 -9.40 11.29
CA THR A 249 7.82 -8.06 10.66
C THR A 249 7.00 -7.98 9.38
N MET A 250 6.28 -6.87 9.20
CA MET A 250 5.64 -6.50 7.94
C MET A 250 6.31 -5.24 7.38
N VAL A 251 6.58 -5.25 6.08
CA VAL A 251 7.02 -4.09 5.31
C VAL A 251 5.89 -3.72 4.37
N VAL A 252 5.28 -2.56 4.57
CA VAL A 252 4.06 -2.14 3.87
C VAL A 252 4.29 -0.84 3.13
N LEU A 253 4.00 -0.81 1.83
CA LEU A 253 3.98 0.40 1.03
C LEU A 253 2.75 1.25 1.35
N LEU A 254 2.97 2.51 1.69
CA LEU A 254 1.93 3.49 2.00
C LEU A 254 2.20 4.79 1.25
N HIS A 255 1.21 5.69 1.22
CA HIS A 255 1.29 6.97 0.53
C HIS A 255 0.75 8.07 1.41
N LYS A 256 1.43 9.23 1.44
CA LYS A 256 1.03 10.42 2.21
C LYS A 256 0.76 10.12 3.69
N VAL A 257 1.74 10.33 4.55
CA VAL A 257 1.60 10.08 6.01
C VAL A 257 0.39 10.80 6.60
N GLU A 258 0.08 11.98 6.06
CA GLU A 258 -1.01 12.87 6.44
C GLU A 258 -2.40 12.46 5.93
N ALA A 259 -2.52 11.46 5.04
CA ALA A 259 -3.82 11.01 4.56
C ALA A 259 -4.58 10.31 5.68
N TRP A 260 -5.87 10.64 5.85
CA TRP A 260 -6.70 10.16 6.97
C TRP A 260 -6.57 8.65 7.21
N ASP A 261 -6.83 7.84 6.20
CA ASP A 261 -6.76 6.39 6.32
C ASP A 261 -5.34 5.87 6.61
N THR A 262 -4.30 6.57 6.13
CA THR A 262 -2.92 6.23 6.47
C THR A 262 -2.65 6.54 7.95
N VAL A 263 -3.16 7.65 8.47
CA VAL A 263 -3.07 7.98 9.91
C VAL A 263 -3.78 6.91 10.75
N LEU A 264 -5.00 6.52 10.37
CA LEU A 264 -5.74 5.47 11.05
C LEU A 264 -4.99 4.13 11.03
N LEU A 265 -4.40 3.76 9.90
CA LEU A 265 -3.61 2.54 9.77
C LEU A 265 -2.36 2.56 10.66
N LEU A 266 -1.61 3.67 10.68
CA LEU A 266 -0.44 3.84 11.53
C LEU A 266 -0.80 3.76 13.02
N ARG A 267 -1.92 4.38 13.40
CA ARG A 267 -2.48 4.29 14.76
C ARG A 267 -2.85 2.85 15.11
N GLU A 268 -3.53 2.14 14.20
CA GLU A 268 -3.97 0.77 14.41
C GLU A 268 -2.77 -0.17 14.63
N PHE A 269 -1.79 -0.14 13.74
CA PHE A 269 -0.57 -0.94 13.90
C PHE A 269 0.22 -0.59 15.16
N SER A 270 0.14 0.65 15.66
CA SER A 270 0.84 1.06 16.89
C SER A 270 0.26 0.40 18.15
N LYS A 271 -0.97 -0.15 18.09
CA LYS A 271 -1.57 -0.88 19.22
C LYS A 271 -0.93 -2.25 19.47
N PHE A 272 -0.37 -2.87 18.43
CA PHE A 272 0.10 -4.26 18.49
C PHE A 272 1.48 -4.47 17.84
N SER A 273 2.21 -3.40 17.51
CA SER A 273 3.54 -3.50 16.91
C SER A 273 4.41 -2.28 17.20
N THR A 274 5.72 -2.42 16.98
CA THR A 274 6.63 -1.28 16.88
C THR A 274 6.64 -0.76 15.44
N VAL A 275 6.08 0.43 15.25
CA VAL A 275 5.97 1.10 13.94
C VAL A 275 7.13 2.05 13.71
N ARG A 276 7.77 1.95 12.54
CA ARG A 276 8.74 2.93 12.03
C ARG A 276 8.47 3.21 10.56
N LEU A 277 8.75 4.43 10.11
CA LEU A 277 8.57 4.83 8.72
C LEU A 277 9.90 5.00 7.99
N PHE A 278 9.90 4.70 6.69
CA PHE A 278 11.06 4.84 5.83
C PHE A 278 10.69 5.49 4.49
N LYS A 279 11.41 6.55 4.15
CA LYS A 279 11.40 7.20 2.84
C LYS A 279 12.75 6.96 2.19
N PRO A 280 12.83 6.34 0.99
CA PRO A 280 14.11 6.17 0.33
C PRO A 280 14.67 7.54 -0.10
N LEU A 281 15.98 7.73 0.02
CA LEU A 281 16.62 9.02 -0.28
C LEU A 281 16.88 9.26 -1.76
N LYS A 282 17.12 8.18 -2.53
CA LYS A 282 17.51 8.27 -3.95
C LYS A 282 16.31 8.04 -4.86
N SER A 283 15.80 6.81 -4.87
CA SER A 283 14.69 6.39 -5.70
C SER A 283 13.37 6.72 -5.01
N HIS A 284 12.35 7.12 -5.78
CA HIS A 284 11.02 7.48 -5.26
C HIS A 284 11.00 8.60 -4.20
N ALA A 285 12.10 9.30 -3.95
CA ALA A 285 12.17 10.35 -2.93
C ALA A 285 11.16 11.48 -3.18
N LYS A 286 10.87 11.82 -4.45
CA LYS A 286 9.89 12.84 -4.86
C LYS A 286 8.42 12.37 -4.74
N ARG A 287 8.17 11.06 -4.83
CA ARG A 287 6.83 10.46 -4.81
C ARG A 287 6.19 10.61 -3.42
N SER A 288 4.88 10.41 -3.30
CA SER A 288 4.21 10.35 -2.00
C SER A 288 4.44 9.03 -1.25
N SER A 289 4.97 8.01 -1.93
CA SER A 289 5.15 6.67 -1.38
C SER A 289 6.21 6.62 -0.28
N PHE A 290 5.98 5.81 0.73
CA PHE A 290 6.93 5.50 1.80
C PHE A 290 6.61 4.09 2.33
N TYR A 291 7.46 3.57 3.21
CA TYR A 291 7.26 2.25 3.79
C TYR A 291 7.00 2.36 5.28
N MET A 292 5.97 1.67 5.76
CA MET A 292 5.80 1.31 7.16
C MET A 292 6.52 0.00 7.43
N ILE A 293 7.28 -0.03 8.52
CA ILE A 293 7.92 -1.22 9.06
C ILE A 293 7.25 -1.47 10.41
N ALA A 294 6.33 -2.43 10.44
CA ALA A 294 5.71 -2.93 11.65
C ALA A 294 6.51 -4.15 12.13
N SER A 295 7.17 -4.05 13.28
CA SER A 295 8.05 -5.10 13.81
C SER A 295 7.62 -5.50 15.21
N LYS A 296 8.07 -6.68 15.68
CA LYS A 296 7.62 -7.26 16.95
C LYS A 296 6.09 -7.35 17.00
N VAL A 297 5.48 -7.72 15.87
CA VAL A 297 4.03 -7.72 15.73
C VAL A 297 3.42 -8.77 16.64
N GLN A 298 2.48 -8.36 17.49
CA GLN A 298 1.68 -9.24 18.33
C GLN A 298 0.48 -9.76 17.51
N SER A 299 0.74 -10.58 16.49
CA SER A 299 -0.25 -11.00 15.49
C SER A 299 -1.44 -11.78 16.07
N GLN A 300 -1.28 -12.36 17.26
CA GLN A 300 -2.33 -13.09 17.98
C GLN A 300 -3.05 -12.24 19.04
N SER A 301 -2.72 -10.95 19.16
CA SER A 301 -3.43 -10.05 20.08
C SER A 301 -4.88 -9.81 19.64
N ALA A 302 -5.75 -9.47 20.60
CA ALA A 302 -7.14 -9.13 20.28
C ALA A 302 -7.25 -7.95 19.30
N ALA A 303 -6.36 -6.96 19.41
CA ALA A 303 -6.31 -5.83 18.48
C ALA A 303 -5.94 -6.26 17.06
N ALA A 304 -4.94 -7.13 16.89
CA ALA A 304 -4.57 -7.67 15.59
C ALA A 304 -5.71 -8.50 14.97
N ALA A 305 -6.38 -9.34 15.77
CA ALA A 305 -7.53 -10.13 15.32
C ALA A 305 -8.72 -9.23 14.89
N ALA A 306 -8.99 -8.16 15.65
CA ALA A 306 -10.01 -7.18 15.29
C ALA A 306 -9.68 -6.46 13.97
N ALA A 307 -8.42 -6.04 13.79
CA ALA A 307 -7.97 -5.42 12.55
C ALA A 307 -8.13 -6.34 11.33
N ILE A 308 -7.75 -7.63 11.45
CA ILE A 308 -7.97 -8.63 10.38
C ILE A 308 -9.46 -8.73 10.03
N LYS A 309 -10.34 -8.81 11.03
CA LYS A 309 -11.79 -8.89 10.82
C LYS A 309 -12.31 -7.67 10.05
N VAL A 310 -11.90 -6.48 10.45
CA VAL A 310 -12.27 -5.23 9.76
C VAL A 310 -11.78 -5.24 8.32
N TRP A 311 -10.53 -5.59 8.05
CA TRP A 311 -9.98 -5.60 6.70
C TRP A 311 -10.64 -6.65 5.80
N LYS A 312 -10.95 -7.84 6.32
CA LYS A 312 -11.70 -8.87 5.58
C LYS A 312 -13.13 -8.42 5.27
N GLU A 313 -13.78 -7.74 6.20
CA GLU A 313 -15.12 -7.19 5.98
C GLU A 313 -15.11 -6.06 4.94
N VAL A 314 -14.12 -5.16 5.02
CA VAL A 314 -13.90 -4.12 4.01
C VAL A 314 -13.72 -4.72 2.62
N TRP A 315 -12.91 -5.78 2.49
CA TRP A 315 -12.75 -6.50 1.23
C TRP A 315 -14.07 -7.13 0.77
N ARG A 316 -14.80 -7.76 1.69
CA ARG A 316 -16.09 -8.42 1.40
C ARG A 316 -17.07 -7.42 0.81
N VAL A 317 -17.27 -6.26 1.44
CA VAL A 317 -18.18 -5.25 0.92
C VAL A 317 -17.72 -4.69 -0.41
N ALA A 318 -16.45 -4.31 -0.51
CA ALA A 318 -15.90 -3.80 -1.77
C ALA A 318 -16.02 -4.82 -2.92
N THR A 319 -16.17 -6.10 -2.61
CA THR A 319 -16.33 -7.18 -3.58
C THR A 319 -17.80 -7.49 -3.87
N PHE A 320 -18.67 -7.56 -2.86
CA PHE A 320 -20.02 -8.13 -2.99
C PHE A 320 -21.17 -7.12 -2.86
N ASP A 321 -20.95 -5.91 -2.34
CA ASP A 321 -21.99 -4.87 -2.23
C ASP A 321 -22.08 -4.06 -3.53
N LEU A 322 -22.47 -4.73 -4.62
CA LEU A 322 -22.48 -4.16 -5.96
C LEU A 322 -23.45 -2.97 -6.12
N LYS A 323 -24.44 -2.87 -5.23
CA LYS A 323 -25.47 -1.82 -5.26
C LYS A 323 -25.29 -0.76 -4.18
N GLY A 324 -24.29 -0.90 -3.30
CA GLY A 324 -24.09 -0.01 -2.15
C GLY A 324 -25.28 -0.04 -1.18
N GLU A 325 -26.06 -1.12 -1.18
CA GLU A 325 -27.29 -1.24 -0.40
C GLU A 325 -26.99 -1.65 1.04
N MET A 326 -25.81 -2.22 1.30
CA MET A 326 -25.47 -2.63 2.66
C MET A 326 -25.00 -1.43 3.49
N LYS A 327 -25.89 -0.96 4.36
CA LYS A 327 -25.53 -0.08 5.47
C LYS A 327 -24.61 -0.84 6.42
N HIS A 328 -23.36 -0.43 6.51
CA HIS A 328 -22.41 -1.08 7.39
C HIS A 328 -21.68 -0.09 8.30
N ASN A 329 -21.74 -0.42 9.58
CA ASN A 329 -21.34 0.47 10.67
C ASN A 329 -19.85 0.35 11.05
N TRP A 330 -18.97 -0.23 10.22
CA TRP A 330 -17.52 -0.24 10.57
C TRP A 330 -16.94 1.17 10.70
N ARG A 331 -17.63 2.17 10.15
CA ARG A 331 -17.31 3.61 10.25
C ARG A 331 -17.92 4.32 11.46
N GLU A 332 -18.96 3.77 12.08
CA GLU A 332 -19.54 4.37 13.30
C GLU A 332 -18.60 4.20 14.52
N GLU A 333 -17.69 3.23 14.45
CA GLU A 333 -16.63 3.01 15.43
C GLU A 333 -15.32 3.73 15.07
N GLU A 334 -15.25 4.44 13.94
CA GLU A 334 -14.05 5.20 13.57
C GLU A 334 -13.89 6.43 14.48
N PRO A 335 -12.68 6.66 15.02
CA PRO A 335 -12.45 7.78 15.92
C PRO A 335 -12.57 9.11 15.17
N SER A 336 -13.09 10.12 15.84
CA SER A 336 -13.04 11.50 15.36
C SER A 336 -11.59 11.97 15.20
N ALA A 337 -11.36 12.94 14.30
CA ALA A 337 -10.04 13.57 14.13
C ALA A 337 -9.48 14.11 15.45
N LYS A 338 -10.34 14.64 16.33
CA LYS A 338 -9.94 15.11 17.66
C LYS A 338 -9.41 13.96 18.53
N GLU A 339 -10.10 12.83 18.61
CA GLU A 339 -9.64 11.67 19.38
C GLU A 339 -8.33 11.10 18.82
N VAL A 340 -8.16 11.13 17.49
CA VAL A 340 -6.90 10.74 16.85
C VAL A 340 -5.77 11.70 17.22
N ILE A 341 -6.01 13.02 17.19
CA ILE A 341 -5.00 14.02 17.56
C ILE A 341 -4.62 13.86 19.03
N ASP A 342 -5.60 13.79 19.93
CA ASP A 342 -5.38 13.70 21.37
C ASP A 342 -4.61 12.42 21.75
N GLY A 343 -4.91 11.29 21.09
CA GLY A 343 -4.32 9.99 21.40
C GLY A 343 -3.07 9.61 20.60
N PHE A 344 -2.86 10.20 19.42
CA PHE A 344 -1.82 9.76 18.47
C PHE A 344 -1.09 10.92 17.76
N GLY A 345 -1.51 12.18 17.93
CA GLY A 345 -0.96 13.35 17.25
C GLY A 345 0.56 13.48 17.39
N ASP A 346 1.08 13.40 18.62
CA ASP A 346 2.53 13.49 18.88
C ASP A 346 3.32 12.35 18.20
N GLN A 347 2.76 11.14 18.23
CA GLN A 347 3.38 10.00 17.57
C GLN A 347 3.33 10.13 16.06
N LEU A 348 2.23 10.63 15.49
CA LEU A 348 2.09 10.94 14.08
C LEU A 348 3.16 11.94 13.63
N ILE A 349 3.35 13.03 14.37
CA ILE A 349 4.41 14.03 14.10
C ILE A 349 5.78 13.34 14.09
N ARG A 350 6.09 12.58 15.15
CA ARG A 350 7.38 11.88 15.29
C ARG A 350 7.64 10.90 14.14
N LEU A 351 6.62 10.15 13.71
CA LEU A 351 6.72 9.18 12.63
C LEU A 351 6.91 9.89 11.28
N GLY A 352 6.12 10.93 11.00
CA GLY A 352 6.07 11.58 9.70
C GLY A 352 7.22 12.56 9.42
N LYS A 353 7.82 13.16 10.45
CA LYS A 353 8.82 14.23 10.33
C LYS A 353 9.87 13.99 9.24
N ASN A 354 10.54 12.83 9.31
CA ASN A 354 11.59 12.47 8.36
C ASN A 354 11.06 12.14 6.95
N ILE A 355 9.84 11.64 6.85
CA ILE A 355 9.18 11.33 5.57
C ILE A 355 8.89 12.64 4.83
N TRP A 356 8.25 13.59 5.51
CA TRP A 356 7.93 14.89 4.92
C TRP A 356 9.17 15.68 4.54
N LYS A 357 10.16 15.73 5.44
CA LYS A 357 11.46 16.38 5.17
C LYS A 357 12.13 15.82 3.92
N THR A 358 12.27 14.51 3.84
CA THR A 358 12.96 13.84 2.72
C THR A 358 12.26 14.13 1.39
N GLN A 359 10.92 14.09 1.38
CA GLN A 359 10.18 14.39 0.17
C GLN A 359 10.30 15.87 -0.23
N ALA A 360 10.20 16.79 0.72
CA ALA A 360 10.32 18.23 0.46
C ALA A 360 11.69 18.55 -0.18
N GLU A 361 12.77 18.06 0.43
CA GLU A 361 14.13 18.23 -0.09
C GLU A 361 14.32 17.63 -1.49
N ALA A 362 13.69 16.49 -1.78
CA ALA A 362 13.76 15.87 -3.10
C ALA A 362 12.98 16.65 -4.17
N LEU A 363 11.82 17.20 -3.80
CA LEU A 363 11.00 18.02 -4.70
C LEU A 363 11.64 19.38 -4.98
N GLU A 364 12.20 20.06 -3.97
CA GLU A 364 12.91 21.34 -4.17
C GLU A 364 14.11 21.22 -5.12
N ARG A 365 14.72 20.04 -5.19
CA ARG A 365 15.80 19.74 -6.14
C ARG A 365 15.31 19.34 -7.52
N ALA A 366 14.02 19.09 -7.71
CA ALA A 366 13.48 18.67 -8.99
C ALA A 366 13.53 19.82 -10.01
N THR A 367 13.90 19.48 -11.24
CA THR A 367 14.04 20.46 -12.34
C THR A 367 12.72 21.19 -12.61
N PHE A 368 11.59 20.48 -12.61
CA PHE A 368 10.26 21.08 -12.77
C PHE A 368 9.78 21.95 -11.59
N ILE A 369 10.53 22.01 -10.48
CA ILE A 369 10.23 22.94 -9.38
C ILE A 369 11.09 24.21 -9.47
N LYS A 370 12.27 24.13 -10.09
CA LYS A 370 13.25 25.22 -10.11
C LYS A 370 13.03 26.25 -11.22
N GLY A 371 12.18 25.96 -12.20
CA GLY A 371 12.08 26.73 -13.44
C GLY A 371 13.03 26.18 -14.49
#